data_AF-A0A7C4F3Y9-F1
#
_entry.id   AF-A0A7C4F3Y9-F1
#
_cell.length_a   1.000
_cell.length_b   1.000
_cell.length_c   1.000
_cell.angle_alpha   90.00
_cell.angle_beta   90.00
_cell.angle_gamma   90.00
#
_symmetry.space_group_name_H-M   'P 1'
#
loop_
_entity.id
_entity.type
_entity.pdbx_description
1 polymer ?
#
loop_
_entity_poly.entity_id
_entity_poly.type
_entity_poly.pdbx_seq_one_letter_code
_entity_poly.pdbx_strand_id
1 'polypeptide(L)' 'MAYESNTYADEVKRAYGDLKAAENYFDNVDDPDLIDFAVFELEAAKKKYAYMLKKARQAYGEE' A
#
# COMPACT_ATOMS: atom_id res chain seq x y z
N MET A 1 13.91 -23.51 -7.47
CA MET A 1 12.64 -22.77 -7.32
C MET A 1 12.88 -21.66 -6.28
N ALA A 2 13.48 -20.54 -6.70
CA ALA A 2 13.83 -19.40 -5.84
C ALA A 2 13.22 -18.10 -6.37
N TYR A 3 12.06 -18.20 -7.05
CA TYR A 3 11.40 -17.08 -7.71
C TYR A 3 10.27 -16.44 -6.88
N GLU A 4 9.79 -17.10 -5.81
CA GLU A 4 8.61 -16.62 -5.05
C GLU A 4 8.97 -15.62 -3.95
N SER A 5 10.15 -15.71 -3.34
CA SER A 5 10.57 -14.82 -2.24
C SER A 5 10.75 -13.36 -2.70
N ASN A 6 11.12 -13.14 -3.97
CA ASN A 6 11.32 -11.80 -4.51
C ASN A 6 9.99 -11.07 -4.80
N THR A 7 8.88 -11.81 -4.98
CA THR A 7 7.59 -11.23 -5.35
C THR A 7 6.95 -10.44 -4.21
N TYR A 8 6.98 -10.96 -2.97
CA TYR A 8 6.34 -10.29 -1.84
C TYR A 8 7.03 -8.99 -1.43
N ALA A 9 8.37 -8.95 -1.49
CA ALA A 9 9.13 -7.72 -1.23
C ALA A 9 8.78 -6.63 -2.27
N ASP A 10 8.69 -7.01 -3.54
CA ASP A 10 8.29 -6.10 -4.62
C ASP A 10 6.83 -5.63 -4.46
N GLU A 11 5.91 -6.51 -4.08
CA GLU A 11 4.51 -6.15 -3.81
C GLU A 11 4.36 -5.19 -2.63
N VAL A 12 5.10 -5.42 -1.53
CA VAL A 12 5.15 -4.50 -0.39
C VAL A 12 5.69 -3.14 -0.82
N LYS A 13 6.75 -3.12 -1.62
CA LYS A 13 7.34 -1.87 -2.13
C LYS A 13 6.37 -1.10 -3.03
N ARG A 14 5.64 -1.80 -3.91
CA ARG A 14 4.58 -1.20 -4.73
C ARG A 14 3.46 -0.63 -3.86
N ALA A 15 2.95 -1.40 -2.90
CA ALA A 15 1.89 -0.92 -2.01
C ALA A 15 2.32 0.27 -1.14
N TYR A 16 3.60 0.34 -0.76
CA TYR A 16 4.18 1.52 -0.11
C TYR A 16 4.23 2.74 -1.04
N GLY A 17 4.60 2.54 -2.32
CA GLY A 17 4.55 3.59 -3.33
C GLY A 17 3.14 4.13 -3.54
N ASP A 18 2.15 3.25 -3.66
CA ASP A 18 0.72 3.61 -3.76
C ASP A 18 0.29 4.45 -2.54
N LEU A 19 0.69 4.03 -1.33
CA LEU A 19 0.41 4.78 -0.10
C LEU A 19 1.03 6.17 -0.12
N LYS A 20 2.28 6.32 -0.57
CA LYS A 20 2.93 7.63 -0.69
C LYS A 20 2.25 8.53 -1.72
N ALA A 21 1.78 7.97 -2.82
CA ALA A 21 1.01 8.72 -3.81
C ALA A 21 -0.32 9.21 -3.22
N ALA A 22 -1.04 8.37 -2.50
CA ALA A 22 -2.30 8.74 -1.85
C ALA A 22 -2.11 9.77 -0.72
N GLU A 23 -1.04 9.67 0.06
CA GLU A 23 -0.65 10.69 1.05
C GLU A 23 -0.41 12.04 0.38
N ASN A 24 0.39 12.06 -0.69
CA ASN A 24 0.65 13.29 -1.44
C ASN A 24 -0.63 13.87 -2.06
N TYR A 25 -1.52 13.02 -2.59
CA TYR A 25 -2.78 13.49 -3.15
C TYR A 25 -3.68 14.11 -2.08
N PHE A 26 -3.84 13.44 -0.93
CA PHE A 26 -4.59 13.95 0.21
C PHE A 26 -4.01 15.27 0.76
N ASP A 27 -2.69 15.41 0.80
CA ASP A 27 -2.04 16.63 1.30
C ASP A 27 -2.20 17.84 0.34
N ASN A 28 -2.46 17.57 -0.95
CA ASN A 28 -2.52 18.62 -1.99
C ASN A 28 -3.92 18.80 -2.58
N VAL A 29 -4.91 18.00 -2.20
CA VAL A 29 -6.29 18.18 -2.70
C VAL A 29 -6.88 19.48 -2.16
N ASP A 30 -7.30 20.36 -3.07
CA ASP A 30 -7.92 21.65 -2.75
C ASP A 30 -9.37 21.75 -3.25
N ASP A 31 -9.80 20.80 -4.09
CA ASP A 31 -11.16 20.65 -4.55
C ASP A 31 -12.04 20.04 -3.44
N PRO A 32 -13.02 20.78 -2.89
CA PRO A 32 -13.92 20.28 -1.85
C PRO A 32 -14.67 19.01 -2.23
N ASP A 33 -14.98 18.83 -3.52
CA ASP A 33 -15.72 17.66 -4.01
C ASP A 33 -14.84 16.40 -4.06
N LEU A 34 -13.52 16.55 -3.96
CA LEU A 34 -12.55 15.45 -4.01
C LEU A 34 -11.94 15.10 -2.64
N ILE A 35 -12.24 15.87 -1.59
CA ILE A 35 -11.69 15.61 -0.23
C ILE A 35 -12.07 14.20 0.24
N ASP A 36 -13.35 13.84 0.16
CA ASP A 36 -13.82 12.52 0.59
C ASP A 36 -13.16 11.41 -0.23
N PHE A 37 -13.01 11.61 -1.54
CA PHE A 37 -12.30 10.68 -2.41
C PHE A 37 -10.85 10.49 -1.95
N ALA A 38 -10.13 11.58 -1.66
CA ALA A 38 -8.76 11.54 -1.18
C ALA A 38 -8.64 10.80 0.17
N VAL A 39 -9.60 10.99 1.08
CA VAL A 39 -9.67 10.24 2.35
C VAL A 39 -9.84 8.74 2.10
N PHE A 40 -10.79 8.36 1.25
CA PHE A 40 -11.05 6.94 0.94
C PHE A 40 -9.86 6.28 0.25
N GLU A 41 -9.21 6.97 -0.68
CA GLU A 41 -8.03 6.48 -1.38
C GLU A 41 -6.86 6.25 -0.41
N LEU A 42 -6.60 7.22 0.48
CA LEU A 42 -5.58 7.11 1.51
C LEU A 42 -5.85 5.93 2.46
N GLU A 43 -7.09 5.76 2.92
CA GLU A 43 -7.45 4.62 3.77
C GLU A 43 -7.29 3.28 3.05
N ALA A 44 -7.72 3.20 1.78
CA ALA A 44 -7.60 1.98 0.99
C ALA A 44 -6.13 1.61 0.78
N ALA A 45 -5.27 2.58 0.48
CA ALA A 45 -3.83 2.36 0.32
C ALA A 45 -3.17 1.90 1.64
N LYS A 46 -3.52 2.51 2.78
CA LYS A 46 -3.05 2.07 4.11
C LYS A 46 -3.45 0.62 4.41
N LYS A 47 -4.71 0.25 4.16
CA LYS A 47 -5.22 -1.12 4.37
C LYS A 47 -4.49 -2.12 3.46
N LYS A 48 -4.28 -1.78 2.18
CA LYS A 48 -3.55 -2.62 1.22
C LYS A 48 -2.10 -2.84 1.63
N TYR A 49 -1.37 -1.78 2.00
CA TYR A 49 0.01 -1.88 2.47
C TYR A 49 0.14 -2.75 3.73
N ALA A 50 -0.73 -2.52 4.72
CA ALA A 50 -0.74 -3.33 5.95
C ALA A 50 -1.01 -4.82 5.66
N TYR A 51 -1.93 -5.10 4.74
CA TYR A 51 -2.22 -6.47 4.30
C TYR A 51 -1.02 -7.13 3.61
N MET A 52 -0.34 -6.42 2.69
CA MET A 52 0.88 -6.92 2.03
C MET A 52 1.99 -7.22 3.04
N LEU A 53 2.20 -6.34 4.04
CA LEU A 53 3.16 -6.60 5.12
C LEU A 53 2.80 -7.84 5.96
N LYS A 54 1.51 -8.09 6.19
CA LYS A 54 1.06 -9.31 6.86
C LYS A 54 1.36 -10.55 6.01
N LYS A 55 1.09 -10.49 4.70
CA LYS A 55 1.36 -11.59 3.76
C LYS A 55 2.86 -11.90 3.63
N ALA A 56 3.69 -10.87 3.49
CA ALA A 56 5.13 -11.04 3.47
C ALA A 56 5.64 -11.70 4.76
N ARG A 57 5.18 -11.25 5.93
CA ARG A 57 5.56 -11.87 7.22
C ARG A 57 5.12 -13.33 7.36
N GLN A 58 3.94 -13.69 6.85
CA GLN A 58 3.49 -15.08 6.81
C GLN A 58 4.40 -15.93 5.93
N ALA A 59 4.77 -15.42 4.75
CA ALA A 59 5.67 -16.12 3.83
C ALA A 59 7.07 -16.35 4.42
N TYR A 60 7.60 -15.43 5.25
CA TYR A 60 8.90 -15.59 5.91
C TYR A 60 8.84 -16.35 7.25
N GLY A 61 7.67 -16.55 7.84
CA GLY A 61 7.49 -17.21 9.13
C GLY A 61 7.06 -18.68 9.05
N GLU A 62 6.81 -19.19 7.84
CA GLU A 62 6.49 -20.59 7.56
C GLU A 62 7.72 -21.39 7.03
N GLU A 63 8.92 -20.79 7.08
CA GLU A 63 10.23 -21.48 6.93
C GLU A 63 10.80 -21.89 8.31
#